data_AF-A0A6A6E716-F1
#
_entry.id   AF-A0A6A6E716-F1
#
_cell.length_a   1.000
_cell.length_b   1.000
_cell.length_c   1.000
_cell.angle_alpha   90.00
_cell.angle_beta   90.00
_cell.angle_gamma   90.00
#
_symmetry.space_group_name_H-M   'P 1'
#
loop_
_entity.id
_entity.type
_entity.pdbx_description
1 polymer ?
#
loop_
_entity_poly.entity_id
_entity_poly.type
_entity_poly.pdbx_seq_one_letter_code
_entity_poly.pdbx_strand_id
1 'polypeptide(L)'
;MLFIQRFNSAFAKWTQHIPVTIAPASSNVVRADIHIRFVPLGPSETVYAATSMVADGTTLSSGLINITFNDDYNWSDDRLFNFTAVHEIGHTLGLSHSKVQNAVMWPFYEGITRVIHPDDEAAVHAVYGWRNPRWTRIDANPGTRGIVQISSGSSIPSPLDGLYQLRMTGEVLWYSPNGNWLSVDKNKDTVQIAGSSGNLYQRHADGSIYRYTGSGSNWQWIGASSDNIIDIVAAADQIYTRRKDGWVARWSGSGTTWNSIEQPLLSKQIAVSDKKTLWNLLTTGEIVRSEWPYGSGWAIIDQNPENTAITVGGEEFYKLQGSSGQVVWLDMETPMWRMIEDAGSSAIYASGQYLYSYHNDGSIWRYTDTPFVWEQLDNTSNSASVIGDSRGNVWEMLKSGDILQLIS
;
A
#
# COMPACT_ATOMS: atom_id res chain seq x y z
N MET A 1 -19.97 28.46 19.31
CA MET A 1 -19.34 27.23 19.85
C MET A 1 -19.29 26.10 18.83
N LEU A 2 -20.37 25.85 18.06
CA LEU A 2 -20.45 24.77 17.07
C LEU A 2 -19.38 24.85 15.95
N PHE A 3 -19.13 26.03 15.36
CA PHE A 3 -18.15 26.17 14.26
C PHE A 3 -16.69 25.93 14.68
N ILE A 4 -16.29 26.34 15.88
CA ILE A 4 -14.91 26.13 16.38
C ILE A 4 -14.61 24.62 16.45
N GLN A 5 -15.56 23.83 16.95
CA GLN A 5 -15.40 22.38 17.00
C GLN A 5 -15.30 21.77 15.60
N ARG A 6 -16.14 22.22 14.65
CA ARG A 6 -16.09 21.74 13.26
C ARG A 6 -14.74 22.07 12.60
N PHE A 7 -14.20 23.28 12.79
CA PHE A 7 -12.88 23.64 12.28
C PHE A 7 -11.75 22.87 12.96
N ASN A 8 -11.82 22.65 14.27
CA ASN A 8 -10.83 21.80 14.96
C ASN A 8 -10.81 20.39 14.36
N SER A 9 -11.98 19.81 14.06
CA SER A 9 -12.07 18.51 13.38
C SER A 9 -11.48 18.55 11.97
N ALA A 10 -11.73 19.62 11.20
CA ALA A 10 -11.18 19.77 9.85
C ALA A 10 -9.65 19.97 9.86
N PHE A 11 -9.11 20.77 10.79
CA PHE A 11 -7.65 20.89 10.98
C PHE A 11 -7.03 19.58 11.44
N ALA A 12 -7.70 18.82 12.32
CA ALA A 12 -7.23 17.50 12.77
C ALA A 12 -7.10 16.50 11.61
N LYS A 13 -7.91 16.63 10.55
CA LYS A 13 -7.76 15.81 9.34
C LYS A 13 -6.41 16.00 8.68
N TRP A 14 -5.84 17.21 8.68
CA TRP A 14 -4.51 17.45 8.12
C TRP A 14 -3.40 17.23 9.14
N THR A 15 -3.53 17.80 10.34
CA THR A 15 -2.44 17.80 11.32
C THR A 15 -2.08 16.39 11.78
N GLN A 16 -2.99 15.42 11.70
CA GLN A 16 -2.65 14.02 11.98
C GLN A 16 -1.55 13.45 11.06
N HIS A 17 -1.38 13.95 9.83
CA HIS A 17 -0.39 13.44 8.86
C HIS A 17 0.96 14.19 8.90
N ILE A 18 1.02 15.41 9.47
CA ILE A 18 2.19 16.29 9.38
C ILE A 18 2.72 16.72 10.75
N PRO A 19 4.01 17.07 10.88
CA PRO A 19 4.62 17.54 12.12
C PRO A 19 4.26 18.99 12.47
N VAL A 20 3.03 19.41 12.19
CA VAL A 20 2.53 20.77 12.44
C VAL A 20 1.43 20.73 13.48
N THR A 21 1.54 21.61 14.48
CA THR A 21 0.48 21.85 15.47
C THR A 21 -0.29 23.11 15.07
N ILE A 22 -1.60 22.98 14.91
CA ILE A 22 -2.50 24.12 14.69
C ILE A 22 -3.45 24.21 15.88
N ALA A 23 -3.56 25.39 16.46
CA ALA A 23 -4.40 25.64 17.61
C ALA A 23 -5.13 26.99 17.46
N PRO A 24 -6.32 27.15 18.05
CA PRO A 24 -6.98 28.45 18.13
C PRO A 24 -6.07 29.48 18.81
N ALA A 25 -5.87 30.63 18.17
CA ALA A 25 -5.13 31.73 18.76
C ALA A 25 -5.81 32.21 20.06
N SER A 26 -5.02 32.45 21.10
CA SER A 26 -5.54 33.00 22.35
C SER A 26 -5.95 34.47 22.17
N SER A 27 -6.89 34.94 22.99
CA SER A 27 -7.45 36.29 22.90
C SER A 27 -6.43 37.43 23.10
N ASN A 28 -5.23 37.12 23.60
CA ASN A 28 -4.12 38.04 23.81
C ASN A 28 -3.09 38.06 22.66
N VAL A 29 -3.25 37.24 21.62
CA VAL A 29 -2.39 37.27 20.44
C VAL A 29 -2.81 38.46 19.56
N VAL A 30 -1.83 39.29 19.19
CA VAL A 30 -2.07 40.51 18.39
C VAL A 30 -2.54 40.20 16.97
N ARG A 31 -2.09 39.08 16.41
CA ARG A 31 -2.46 38.62 15.06
C ARG A 31 -2.35 37.10 14.96
N ALA A 32 -3.44 36.43 14.57
CA ALA A 32 -3.42 34.99 14.29
C ALA A 32 -2.75 34.73 12.94
N ASP A 33 -2.16 33.55 12.75
CA ASP A 33 -1.56 33.17 11.46
C ASP A 33 -2.63 32.96 10.37
N ILE A 34 -3.73 32.31 10.76
CA ILE A 34 -4.86 31.95 9.91
C ILE A 34 -6.10 32.65 10.44
N HIS A 35 -6.76 33.42 9.58
CA HIS A 35 -8.04 34.06 9.88
C HIS A 35 -9.15 33.31 9.16
N ILE A 36 -10.21 32.97 9.90
CA ILE A 36 -11.40 32.32 9.35
C ILE A 36 -12.57 33.29 9.55
N ARG A 37 -13.27 33.59 8.45
CA ARG A 37 -14.39 34.52 8.46
C ARG A 37 -15.55 33.99 7.61
N PHE A 38 -16.75 34.43 7.97
CA PHE A 38 -17.97 34.24 7.20
C PHE A 38 -18.36 35.61 6.66
N VAL A 39 -18.49 35.72 5.34
CA VAL A 39 -18.84 36.97 4.67
C VAL A 39 -19.86 36.65 3.57
N PRO A 40 -20.97 37.42 3.45
CA PRO A 40 -21.85 37.34 2.30
C PRO A 40 -21.05 37.63 1.01
N LEU A 41 -21.05 36.71 0.06
CA LEU A 41 -20.36 36.90 -1.22
C LEU A 41 -21.28 37.49 -2.30
N GLY A 42 -22.58 37.54 -2.03
CA GLY A 42 -23.61 38.08 -2.90
C GLY A 42 -24.46 36.97 -3.53
N PRO A 43 -25.71 37.30 -3.93
CA PRO A 43 -26.71 36.32 -4.34
C PRO A 43 -26.41 35.60 -5.66
N SER A 44 -25.45 36.09 -6.44
CA SER A 44 -25.00 35.49 -7.70
C SER A 44 -23.74 34.64 -7.56
N GLU A 45 -23.11 34.62 -6.38
CA GLU A 45 -21.89 33.87 -6.17
C GLU A 45 -22.20 32.41 -5.82
N THR A 46 -21.56 31.49 -6.52
CA THR A 46 -21.76 30.04 -6.34
C THR A 46 -20.62 29.38 -5.58
N VAL A 47 -19.54 30.11 -5.31
CA VAL A 47 -18.41 29.63 -4.51
C VAL A 47 -18.83 29.44 -3.05
N TYR A 48 -18.50 28.27 -2.50
CA TYR A 48 -18.76 27.91 -1.10
C TYR A 48 -17.79 28.58 -0.13
N ALA A 49 -16.51 28.55 -0.45
CA ALA A 49 -15.47 29.21 0.33
C ALA A 49 -14.26 29.51 -0.57
N ALA A 50 -13.36 30.37 -0.10
CA ALA A 50 -12.11 30.65 -0.77
C ALA A 50 -11.00 30.94 0.24
N THR A 51 -9.81 30.42 -0.05
CA THR A 51 -8.58 30.72 0.68
C THR A 51 -7.75 31.73 -0.09
N SER A 52 -7.33 32.78 0.61
CA SER A 52 -6.37 33.75 0.09
C SER A 52 -5.12 33.76 0.96
N MET A 53 -3.97 33.68 0.30
CA MET A 53 -2.65 33.70 0.92
C MET A 53 -1.84 34.82 0.26
N VAL A 54 -1.40 35.80 1.04
CA VAL A 54 -0.47 36.82 0.54
C VAL A 54 0.94 36.32 0.79
N ALA A 55 1.60 35.85 -0.28
CA ALA A 55 3.02 35.50 -0.26
C ALA A 55 3.83 36.70 -0.76
N ASP A 56 4.81 37.16 0.02
CA ASP A 56 5.71 38.26 -0.38
C ASP A 56 6.84 37.79 -1.33
N GLY A 57 6.72 36.57 -1.87
CA GLY A 57 7.70 35.94 -2.76
C GLY A 57 8.90 35.34 -2.04
N THR A 58 9.02 35.48 -0.72
CA THR A 58 10.17 34.94 0.05
C THR A 58 9.78 34.23 1.35
N THR A 59 8.63 34.53 1.97
CA THR A 59 8.09 33.83 3.15
C THR A 59 6.55 33.89 3.21
N LEU A 60 5.91 32.93 3.89
CA LEU A 60 4.53 33.08 4.38
C LEU A 60 4.59 33.95 5.65
N SER A 61 4.26 35.23 5.57
CA SER A 61 4.27 36.10 6.77
C SER A 61 3.00 35.87 7.62
N SER A 62 3.16 35.84 8.95
CA SER A 62 2.07 35.65 9.91
C SER A 62 0.89 36.63 9.67
N GLY A 63 -0.32 36.06 9.62
CA GLY A 63 -1.61 36.73 9.51
C GLY A 63 -2.01 37.20 8.13
N LEU A 64 -1.46 36.57 7.09
CA LEU A 64 -1.78 36.81 5.68
C LEU A 64 -2.59 35.68 5.04
N ILE A 65 -3.02 34.68 5.82
CA ILE A 65 -3.89 33.60 5.36
C ILE A 65 -5.31 33.87 5.82
N ASN A 66 -6.24 33.96 4.87
CA ASN A 66 -7.66 34.15 5.14
C ASN A 66 -8.47 33.05 4.44
N ILE A 67 -9.21 32.28 5.24
CA ILE A 67 -10.27 31.40 4.77
C ILE A 67 -11.59 32.15 4.89
N THR A 68 -12.27 32.36 3.76
CA THR A 68 -13.55 33.07 3.69
C THR A 68 -14.64 32.09 3.29
N PHE A 69 -15.57 31.82 4.19
CA PHE A 69 -16.78 31.05 3.89
C PHE A 69 -17.90 31.98 3.42
N ASN A 70 -18.67 31.53 2.44
CA ASN A 70 -19.83 32.25 1.94
C ASN A 70 -20.96 32.19 2.97
N ASP A 71 -21.26 33.33 3.60
CA ASP A 71 -22.31 33.43 4.63
C ASP A 71 -23.73 33.47 4.04
N ASP A 72 -23.86 33.63 2.72
CA ASP A 72 -25.14 33.48 2.01
C ASP A 72 -25.56 31.99 1.91
N TYR A 73 -24.65 31.05 2.18
CA TYR A 73 -24.93 29.62 2.17
C TYR A 73 -25.38 29.10 3.55
N ASN A 74 -26.41 28.25 3.56
CA ASN A 74 -26.86 27.59 4.78
C ASN A 74 -25.94 26.40 5.16
N TRP A 75 -25.02 26.62 6.09
CA TRP A 75 -24.06 25.64 6.60
C TRP A 75 -24.62 24.57 7.54
N SER A 76 -25.88 24.17 7.39
CA SER A 76 -26.51 23.13 8.21
C SER A 76 -26.10 21.71 7.84
N ASP A 77 -25.59 21.48 6.62
CA ASP A 77 -25.02 20.18 6.24
C ASP A 77 -23.56 20.07 6.71
N ASP A 78 -23.35 19.24 7.74
CA ASP A 78 -22.02 18.97 8.30
C ASP A 78 -21.08 18.29 7.32
N ARG A 79 -21.60 17.48 6.39
CA ARG A 79 -20.75 16.78 5.41
C ARG A 79 -20.12 17.77 4.44
N LEU A 80 -20.93 18.64 3.85
CA LEU A 80 -20.47 19.67 2.92
C LEU A 80 -19.59 20.71 3.61
N PHE A 81 -19.97 21.15 4.82
CA PHE A 81 -19.13 22.07 5.59
C PHE A 81 -17.75 21.47 5.86
N ASN A 82 -17.70 20.23 6.37
CA ASN A 82 -16.44 19.60 6.72
C ASN A 82 -15.57 19.35 5.47
N PHE A 83 -16.16 18.90 4.36
CA PHE A 83 -15.46 18.77 3.08
C PHE A 83 -14.86 20.10 2.62
N THR A 84 -15.66 21.17 2.59
CA THR A 84 -15.21 22.51 2.19
C THR A 84 -14.11 23.01 3.11
N ALA A 85 -14.27 22.87 4.42
CA ALA A 85 -13.26 23.28 5.39
C ALA A 85 -11.95 22.52 5.23
N VAL A 86 -11.99 21.20 5.01
CA VAL A 86 -10.77 20.41 4.76
C VAL A 86 -10.08 20.87 3.48
N HIS A 87 -10.82 21.15 2.41
CA HIS A 87 -10.26 21.68 1.15
C HIS A 87 -9.55 23.03 1.35
N GLU A 88 -10.23 24.01 1.97
CA GLU A 88 -9.65 25.34 2.22
C GLU A 88 -8.45 25.31 3.18
N ILE A 89 -8.47 24.39 4.16
CA ILE A 89 -7.32 24.20 5.04
C ILE A 89 -6.13 23.61 4.26
N GLY A 90 -6.36 22.78 3.25
CA GLY A 90 -5.28 22.32 2.36
C GLY A 90 -4.59 23.49 1.63
N HIS A 91 -5.36 24.47 1.13
CA HIS A 91 -4.78 25.71 0.59
C HIS A 91 -4.02 26.52 1.64
N THR A 92 -4.53 26.57 2.87
CA THR A 92 -3.84 27.22 4.00
C THR A 92 -2.50 26.56 4.32
N LEU A 93 -2.38 25.26 4.04
CA LEU A 93 -1.15 24.47 4.14
C LEU A 93 -0.25 24.59 2.88
N GLY A 94 -0.60 25.47 1.95
CA GLY A 94 0.18 25.72 0.73
C GLY A 94 -0.07 24.73 -0.41
N LEU A 95 -1.11 23.88 -0.31
CA LEU A 95 -1.45 22.96 -1.39
C LEU A 95 -2.18 23.67 -2.52
N SER A 96 -1.80 23.35 -3.75
CA SER A 96 -2.56 23.71 -4.94
C SER A 96 -3.68 22.71 -5.20
N HIS A 97 -4.58 23.04 -6.12
CA HIS A 97 -5.58 22.09 -6.60
C HIS A 97 -4.92 20.82 -7.16
N SER A 98 -5.46 19.67 -6.77
CA SER A 98 -5.07 18.37 -7.29
C SER A 98 -5.65 18.15 -8.70
N LYS A 99 -4.95 17.36 -9.51
CA LYS A 99 -5.46 16.83 -10.79
C LYS A 99 -6.22 15.51 -10.60
N VAL A 100 -6.26 14.98 -9.40
CA VAL A 100 -6.89 13.72 -9.03
C VAL A 100 -8.33 13.99 -8.65
N GLN A 101 -9.27 13.51 -9.45
CA GLN A 101 -10.69 13.78 -9.22
C GLN A 101 -11.19 13.26 -7.88
N ASN A 102 -10.56 12.27 -7.27
CA ASN A 102 -10.96 11.73 -5.96
C ASN A 102 -10.28 12.44 -4.78
N ALA A 103 -9.33 13.34 -5.02
CA ALA A 103 -8.64 14.08 -3.97
C ALA A 103 -9.51 15.17 -3.34
N VAL A 104 -9.31 15.43 -2.05
CA VAL A 104 -10.02 16.54 -1.38
C VAL A 104 -9.63 17.86 -2.01
N MET A 105 -8.40 18.01 -2.51
CA MET A 105 -7.93 19.19 -3.22
C MET A 105 -8.36 19.28 -4.69
N TRP A 106 -9.25 18.41 -5.18
CA TRP A 106 -9.82 18.54 -6.52
C TRP A 106 -10.63 19.86 -6.65
N PRO A 107 -10.43 20.67 -7.70
CA PRO A 107 -10.98 22.03 -7.82
C PRO A 107 -12.51 22.11 -7.96
N PHE A 108 -13.20 21.01 -8.26
CA PHE A 108 -14.63 21.04 -8.58
C PHE A 108 -15.47 20.21 -7.60
N TYR A 109 -16.46 20.86 -6.97
CA TYR A 109 -17.50 20.15 -6.23
C TYR A 109 -18.61 19.71 -7.18
N GLU A 110 -18.70 18.41 -7.42
CA GLU A 110 -19.67 17.80 -8.34
C GLU A 110 -20.83 17.16 -7.57
N GLY A 111 -21.14 17.67 -6.37
CA GLY A 111 -22.11 17.05 -5.45
C GLY A 111 -21.55 15.88 -4.64
N ILE A 112 -20.25 15.58 -4.76
CA ILE A 112 -19.57 14.46 -4.08
C ILE A 112 -18.58 15.03 -3.06
N THR A 113 -18.74 14.65 -1.80
CA THR A 113 -17.77 14.95 -0.74
C THR A 113 -16.65 13.92 -0.77
N ARG A 114 -15.40 14.39 -0.69
CA ARG A 114 -14.20 13.54 -0.71
C ARG A 114 -13.52 13.54 0.65
N VAL A 115 -12.75 12.49 0.92
CA VAL A 115 -11.85 12.42 2.07
C VAL A 115 -10.43 12.78 1.62
N ILE A 116 -9.51 12.98 2.56
CA ILE A 116 -8.09 13.10 2.23
C ILE A 116 -7.68 11.86 1.44
N HIS A 117 -7.11 12.09 0.27
CA HIS A 117 -6.64 11.09 -0.66
C HIS A 117 -5.13 10.93 -0.54
N PRO A 118 -4.54 9.77 -0.88
CA PRO A 118 -3.08 9.61 -0.87
C PRO A 118 -2.30 10.67 -1.66
N ASP A 119 -2.89 11.23 -2.72
CA ASP A 119 -2.33 12.41 -3.45
C ASP A 119 -2.24 13.66 -2.57
N ASP A 120 -3.27 13.92 -1.74
CA ASP A 120 -3.28 15.03 -0.79
C ASP A 120 -2.23 14.83 0.31
N GLU A 121 -2.07 13.59 0.80
CA GLU A 121 -1.06 13.22 1.80
C GLU A 121 0.36 13.40 1.24
N ALA A 122 0.62 12.84 0.05
CA ALA A 122 1.91 12.99 -0.64
C ALA A 122 2.26 14.47 -0.86
N ALA A 123 1.30 15.29 -1.28
CA ALA A 123 1.51 16.72 -1.48
C ALA A 123 1.83 17.45 -0.17
N VAL A 124 1.13 17.16 0.94
CA VAL A 124 1.37 17.84 2.22
C VAL A 124 2.68 17.39 2.88
N HIS A 125 3.07 16.13 2.72
CA HIS A 125 4.38 15.63 3.17
C HIS A 125 5.53 16.23 2.36
N ALA A 126 5.34 16.54 1.08
CA ALA A 126 6.34 17.26 0.29
C ALA A 126 6.61 18.68 0.83
N VAL A 127 5.62 19.31 1.47
CA VAL A 127 5.74 20.66 2.06
C VAL A 127 6.32 20.61 3.48
N TYR A 128 5.79 19.74 4.35
CA TYR A 128 6.09 19.77 5.79
C TYR A 128 6.94 18.59 6.29
N GLY A 129 7.18 17.60 5.44
CA GLY A 129 7.79 16.34 5.84
C GLY A 129 6.88 15.48 6.73
N TRP A 130 7.47 14.40 7.24
CA TRP A 130 6.80 13.39 8.05
C TRP A 130 6.89 13.71 9.54
N ARG A 131 5.94 13.18 10.32
CA ARG A 131 6.08 13.13 11.78
C ARG A 131 7.28 12.26 12.15
N ASN A 132 7.99 12.67 13.20
CA ASN A 132 9.15 11.94 13.74
C ASN A 132 8.84 11.48 15.17
N PRO A 133 9.05 10.19 15.53
CA PRO A 133 9.56 9.10 14.68
C PRO A 133 8.60 8.70 13.56
N ARG A 134 9.14 8.51 12.37
CA ARG A 134 8.44 7.98 11.20
C ARG A 134 8.14 6.48 11.37
N TRP A 135 9.18 5.79 11.79
CA TRP A 135 9.21 4.36 11.98
C TRP A 135 9.48 4.04 13.45
N THR A 136 8.82 3.01 13.96
CA THR A 136 9.20 2.38 15.22
C THR A 136 9.84 1.03 14.93
N ARG A 137 10.97 0.73 15.58
CA ARG A 137 11.60 -0.58 15.45
C ARG A 137 10.88 -1.60 16.33
N ILE A 138 10.32 -2.63 15.69
CA ILE A 138 9.56 -3.70 16.36
C ILE A 138 10.35 -5.01 16.49
N ASP A 139 11.46 -5.16 15.76
CA ASP A 139 12.41 -6.27 15.94
C ASP A 139 13.82 -5.80 15.57
N ALA A 140 14.83 -6.32 16.26
CA ALA A 140 16.25 -5.98 16.05
C ALA A 140 17.10 -7.23 15.84
N ASN A 141 16.58 -8.21 15.10
CA ASN A 141 17.26 -9.49 14.89
C ASN A 141 18.00 -9.52 13.55
N PRO A 142 19.35 -9.61 13.55
CA PRO A 142 20.10 -9.75 12.31
C PRO A 142 19.88 -11.09 11.60
N GLY A 143 19.24 -12.03 12.29
CA GLY A 143 18.79 -13.32 11.80
C GLY A 143 17.48 -13.28 11.01
N THR A 144 16.85 -12.12 10.76
CA THR A 144 15.63 -12.07 9.94
C THR A 144 15.92 -12.48 8.51
N ARG A 145 15.18 -13.47 8.01
CA ARG A 145 15.26 -13.94 6.62
C ARG A 145 14.19 -13.32 5.73
N GLY A 146 13.00 -13.09 6.27
CA GLY A 146 11.89 -12.49 5.54
C GLY A 146 10.67 -12.28 6.42
N ILE A 147 9.74 -11.47 5.92
CA ILE A 147 8.47 -11.17 6.57
C ILE A 147 7.30 -11.43 5.61
N VAL A 148 6.15 -11.81 6.17
CA VAL A 148 4.90 -12.01 5.43
C VAL A 148 3.77 -11.39 6.24
N GLN A 149 2.91 -10.61 5.59
CA GLN A 149 1.68 -10.07 6.17
C GLN A 149 0.51 -10.85 5.61
N ILE A 150 -0.32 -11.40 6.50
CA ILE A 150 -1.55 -12.09 6.12
C ILE A 150 -2.72 -11.17 6.40
N SER A 151 -3.55 -10.96 5.38
CA SER A 151 -4.81 -10.22 5.49
C SER A 151 -5.93 -11.03 4.85
N SER A 152 -7.03 -11.22 5.57
CA SER A 152 -8.27 -11.75 5.00
C SER A 152 -9.13 -10.61 4.47
N GLY A 153 -9.79 -10.83 3.33
CA GLY A 153 -10.76 -9.89 2.76
C GLY A 153 -12.10 -9.84 3.51
N SER A 154 -12.20 -10.52 4.66
CA SER A 154 -13.41 -10.60 5.49
C SER A 154 -13.51 -9.41 6.45
N SER A 155 -14.73 -8.96 6.74
CA SER A 155 -14.99 -7.95 7.78
C SER A 155 -14.63 -8.45 9.19
N ILE A 156 -14.60 -9.77 9.38
CA ILE A 156 -14.07 -10.43 10.58
C ILE A 156 -12.71 -11.02 10.22
N PRO A 157 -11.60 -10.49 10.79
CA PRO A 157 -10.26 -10.98 10.52
C PRO A 157 -10.10 -12.44 10.92
N SER A 158 -9.31 -13.18 10.15
CA SER A 158 -8.88 -14.52 10.56
C SER A 158 -7.99 -14.43 11.80
N PRO A 159 -8.01 -15.41 12.71
CA PRO A 159 -7.02 -15.52 13.79
C PRO A 159 -5.56 -15.62 13.28
N LEU A 160 -5.37 -15.96 12.00
CA LEU A 160 -4.05 -16.02 11.34
C LEU A 160 -3.70 -14.77 10.54
N ASP A 161 -4.54 -13.73 10.59
CA ASP A 161 -4.16 -12.44 10.03
C ASP A 161 -3.09 -11.79 10.92
N GLY A 162 -2.14 -11.10 10.30
CA GLY A 162 -1.05 -10.43 10.98
C GLY A 162 0.32 -10.68 10.35
N LEU A 163 1.32 -10.12 11.02
CA LEU A 163 2.70 -10.10 10.54
C LEU A 163 3.46 -11.33 11.05
N TYR A 164 4.13 -12.01 10.15
CA TYR A 164 4.97 -13.16 10.44
C TYR A 164 6.41 -12.89 10.03
N GLN A 165 7.35 -13.42 10.79
CA GLN A 165 8.79 -13.35 10.55
C GLN A 165 9.32 -14.77 10.40
N LEU A 166 10.13 -15.01 9.36
CA LEU A 166 11.00 -16.17 9.26
C LEU A 166 12.43 -15.75 9.60
N ARG A 167 13.07 -16.48 10.49
CA ARG A 167 14.49 -16.31 10.81
C ARG A 167 15.36 -17.27 10.01
N MET A 168 16.65 -16.95 9.86
CA MET A 168 17.66 -17.79 9.23
C MET A 168 17.84 -19.14 9.91
N THR A 169 17.44 -19.25 11.18
CA THR A 169 17.41 -20.50 11.97
C THR A 169 16.25 -21.42 11.62
N GLY A 170 15.31 -21.01 10.77
CA GLY A 170 14.06 -21.71 10.48
C GLY A 170 12.91 -21.37 11.45
N GLU A 171 13.16 -20.57 12.49
CA GLU A 171 12.11 -20.14 13.41
C GLU A 171 11.10 -19.22 12.71
N VAL A 172 9.82 -19.55 12.86
CA VAL A 172 8.68 -18.74 12.42
C VAL A 172 8.07 -18.06 13.64
N LEU A 173 7.89 -16.75 13.58
CA LEU A 173 7.27 -15.95 14.63
C LEU A 173 6.08 -15.17 14.09
N TRP A 174 5.14 -14.87 14.98
CA TRP A 174 3.98 -14.03 14.73
C TRP A 174 4.04 -12.78 15.62
N TYR A 175 3.80 -11.61 15.04
CA TYR A 175 3.72 -10.36 15.78
C TYR A 175 2.29 -10.18 16.32
N SER A 176 2.15 -10.37 17.62
CA SER A 176 0.87 -10.25 18.30
C SER A 176 0.35 -8.81 18.33
N PRO A 177 -0.98 -8.60 18.39
CA PRO A 177 -1.58 -7.27 18.52
C PRO A 177 -1.10 -6.46 19.73
N ASN A 178 -0.56 -7.13 20.75
CA ASN A 178 0.00 -6.50 21.95
C ASN A 178 1.48 -6.09 21.78
N GLY A 179 2.02 -6.16 20.56
CA GLY A 179 3.38 -5.71 20.24
C GLY A 179 4.49 -6.69 20.61
N ASN A 180 4.20 -7.99 20.64
CA ASN A 180 5.19 -9.03 20.98
C ASN A 180 5.33 -10.08 19.87
N TRP A 181 6.58 -10.49 19.59
CA TRP A 181 6.86 -11.65 18.74
C TRP A 181 6.67 -12.96 19.51
N LEU A 182 5.79 -13.82 19.01
CA LEU A 182 5.47 -15.13 19.56
C LEU A 182 5.95 -16.22 18.61
N SER A 183 6.69 -17.21 19.13
CA SER A 183 7.17 -18.34 18.34
C SER A 183 6.01 -19.24 17.90
N VAL A 184 5.93 -19.51 16.60
CA VAL A 184 4.95 -20.40 15.95
C VAL A 184 5.59 -21.77 15.69
N ASP A 185 6.80 -21.78 15.13
CA ASP A 185 7.57 -22.98 14.81
C ASP A 185 9.07 -22.69 15.00
N LYS A 186 9.86 -23.71 15.32
CA LYS A 186 11.33 -23.67 15.45
C LYS A 186 12.03 -24.69 14.55
N ASN A 187 11.34 -25.22 13.54
CA ASN A 187 11.90 -26.20 12.64
C ASN A 187 12.99 -25.58 11.76
N LYS A 188 14.24 -26.04 11.96
CA LYS A 188 15.42 -25.58 11.22
C LYS A 188 15.35 -25.83 9.71
N ASP A 189 14.49 -26.74 9.27
CA ASP A 189 14.35 -27.08 7.85
C ASP A 189 13.48 -26.06 7.12
N THR A 190 12.75 -25.19 7.82
CA THR A 190 11.93 -24.13 7.21
C THR A 190 12.79 -23.09 6.50
N VAL A 191 12.59 -22.94 5.18
CA VAL A 191 13.35 -22.01 4.34
C VAL A 191 12.49 -20.95 3.67
N GLN A 192 11.17 -21.07 3.72
CA GLN A 192 10.24 -20.09 3.18
C GLN A 192 8.91 -20.18 3.94
N ILE A 193 8.30 -19.02 4.18
CA ILE A 193 6.90 -18.89 4.58
C ILE A 193 6.15 -18.12 3.50
N ALA A 194 4.85 -18.42 3.34
CA ALA A 194 3.94 -17.67 2.49
C ALA A 194 2.56 -17.68 3.14
N GLY A 195 1.79 -16.61 2.98
CA GLY A 195 0.46 -16.56 3.57
C GLY A 195 -0.45 -15.55 2.88
N SER A 196 -1.74 -15.87 2.89
CA SER A 196 -2.81 -15.08 2.28
C SER A 196 -4.16 -15.54 2.80
N SER A 197 -5.13 -14.63 2.89
CA SER A 197 -6.53 -14.91 3.26
C SER A 197 -6.68 -15.82 4.49
N GLY A 198 -5.95 -15.50 5.58
CA GLY A 198 -6.01 -16.27 6.81
C GLY A 198 -5.36 -17.66 6.75
N ASN A 199 -4.45 -17.91 5.80
CA ASN A 199 -3.69 -19.15 5.70
C ASN A 199 -2.19 -18.85 5.75
N LEU A 200 -1.46 -19.62 6.57
CA LEU A 200 0.00 -19.62 6.62
C LEU A 200 0.54 -20.96 6.14
N TYR A 201 1.57 -20.92 5.32
CA TYR A 201 2.26 -22.08 4.78
C TYR A 201 3.75 -21.95 4.99
N GLN A 202 4.42 -23.09 5.09
CA GLN A 202 5.88 -23.15 5.09
C GLN A 202 6.38 -24.21 4.11
N ARG A 203 7.56 -23.94 3.55
CA ARG A 203 8.32 -24.89 2.73
C ARG A 203 9.62 -25.22 3.45
N HIS A 204 9.94 -26.50 3.51
CA HIS A 204 11.22 -26.97 4.02
C HIS A 204 12.30 -27.05 2.93
N ALA A 205 13.56 -27.15 3.32
CA ALA A 205 14.70 -27.15 2.41
C ALA A 205 14.66 -28.30 1.38
N ASP A 206 14.04 -29.43 1.73
CA ASP A 206 13.84 -30.58 0.86
C ASP A 206 12.64 -30.42 -0.11
N GLY A 207 11.96 -29.27 -0.07
CA GLY A 207 10.80 -28.93 -0.90
C GLY A 207 9.46 -29.41 -0.37
N SER A 208 9.41 -30.10 0.78
CA SER A 208 8.14 -30.48 1.41
C SER A 208 7.37 -29.24 1.91
N ILE A 209 6.03 -29.34 1.90
CA ILE A 209 5.15 -28.19 2.12
C ILE A 209 4.13 -28.50 3.20
N TYR A 210 3.91 -27.51 4.06
CA TYR A 210 3.00 -27.62 5.20
C TYR A 210 2.08 -26.41 5.29
N ARG A 211 0.86 -26.63 5.77
CA ARG A 211 -0.12 -25.58 6.12
C ARG A 211 -0.28 -25.51 7.64
N TYR A 212 -0.19 -24.31 8.21
CA TYR A 212 -0.37 -24.11 9.64
C TYR A 212 -1.83 -24.35 10.02
N THR A 213 -2.08 -25.10 11.09
CA THR A 213 -3.46 -25.42 11.52
C THR A 213 -4.03 -24.38 12.49
N GLY A 214 -3.24 -23.38 12.87
CA GLY A 214 -3.67 -22.26 13.70
C GLY A 214 -3.55 -22.44 15.21
N SER A 215 -2.91 -23.51 15.68
CA SER A 215 -2.69 -23.73 17.11
C SER A 215 -1.34 -24.39 17.40
N GLY A 216 -0.61 -23.83 18.37
CA GLY A 216 0.70 -24.35 18.79
C GLY A 216 1.70 -24.40 17.62
N SER A 217 2.48 -25.47 17.55
CA SER A 217 3.38 -25.74 16.41
C SER A 217 2.82 -26.83 15.50
N ASN A 218 1.49 -26.88 15.33
CA ASN A 218 0.82 -27.89 14.53
C ASN A 218 0.76 -27.49 13.06
N TRP A 219 1.29 -28.36 12.21
CA TRP A 219 1.38 -28.17 10.78
C TRP A 219 0.83 -29.39 10.05
N GLN A 220 -0.09 -29.17 9.12
CA GLN A 220 -0.59 -30.20 8.23
C GLN A 220 0.40 -30.37 7.08
N TRP A 221 0.93 -31.58 6.92
CA TRP A 221 1.72 -31.95 5.74
C TRP A 221 0.80 -32.00 4.51
N ILE A 222 1.11 -31.19 3.50
CA ILE A 222 0.31 -31.06 2.27
C ILE A 222 1.10 -31.34 0.99
N GLY A 223 2.43 -31.49 1.05
CA GLY A 223 3.26 -31.78 -0.13
C GLY A 223 4.53 -32.56 0.25
N ALA A 224 4.80 -33.65 -0.47
CA ALA A 224 6.01 -34.45 -0.30
C ALA A 224 7.28 -33.68 -0.65
N SER A 225 8.42 -34.15 -0.14
CA SER A 225 9.72 -33.60 -0.50
C SER A 225 9.96 -33.71 -2.01
N SER A 226 10.46 -32.62 -2.58
CA SER A 226 10.75 -32.53 -4.00
C SER A 226 11.74 -31.41 -4.25
N ASP A 227 12.91 -31.78 -4.75
CA ASP A 227 13.93 -30.84 -5.19
C ASP A 227 13.50 -30.02 -6.41
N ASN A 228 12.38 -30.34 -7.04
CA ASN A 228 11.81 -29.62 -8.17
C ASN A 228 11.09 -28.33 -7.74
N ILE A 229 10.75 -28.14 -6.46
CA ILE A 229 10.06 -26.94 -5.97
C ILE A 229 11.04 -25.78 -5.82
N ILE A 230 10.82 -24.69 -6.55
CA ILE A 230 11.60 -23.44 -6.45
C ILE A 230 11.14 -22.62 -5.25
N ASP A 231 9.83 -22.37 -5.19
CA ASP A 231 9.19 -21.59 -4.14
C ASP A 231 7.69 -21.90 -4.00
N ILE A 232 7.09 -21.34 -2.94
CA ILE A 232 5.64 -21.30 -2.72
C ILE A 232 5.12 -19.87 -2.80
N VAL A 233 3.91 -19.69 -3.35
CA VAL A 233 3.20 -18.40 -3.40
C VAL A 233 1.78 -18.62 -2.88
N ALA A 234 1.38 -17.86 -1.86
CA ALA A 234 0.03 -17.87 -1.33
C ALA A 234 -0.70 -16.62 -1.81
N ALA A 235 -1.92 -16.77 -2.30
CA ALA A 235 -2.75 -15.69 -2.81
C ALA A 235 -4.21 -16.11 -2.85
N ALA A 236 -5.12 -15.16 -2.62
CA ALA A 236 -6.51 -15.47 -2.28
C ALA A 236 -6.54 -16.55 -1.17
N ASP A 237 -7.38 -17.58 -1.33
CA ASP A 237 -7.49 -18.76 -0.47
C ASP A 237 -6.67 -19.96 -0.99
N GLN A 238 -5.68 -19.75 -1.86
CA GLN A 238 -4.91 -20.81 -2.53
C GLN A 238 -3.41 -20.75 -2.21
N ILE A 239 -2.72 -21.86 -2.49
CA ILE A 239 -1.25 -21.94 -2.54
C ILE A 239 -0.78 -22.58 -3.84
N TYR A 240 0.27 -21.99 -4.40
CA TYR A 240 0.92 -22.40 -5.64
C TYR A 240 2.38 -22.75 -5.37
N THR A 241 2.94 -23.60 -6.23
CA THR A 241 4.37 -23.88 -6.32
C THR A 241 4.86 -23.53 -7.70
N ARG A 242 6.01 -22.88 -7.79
CA ARG A 242 6.78 -22.81 -9.03
C ARG A 242 7.85 -23.89 -9.02
N ARG A 243 8.11 -24.49 -10.18
CA ARG A 243 8.98 -25.66 -10.31
C ARG A 243 10.14 -25.42 -11.27
N LYS A 244 11.24 -26.18 -11.09
CA LYS A 244 12.45 -26.09 -11.92
C LYS A 244 12.21 -26.53 -13.36
N ASP A 245 11.22 -27.39 -13.58
CA ASP A 245 10.74 -27.77 -14.92
C ASP A 245 9.88 -26.68 -15.59
N GLY A 246 9.69 -25.52 -14.95
CA GLY A 246 8.91 -24.39 -15.47
C GLY A 246 7.42 -24.45 -15.14
N TRP A 247 6.93 -25.55 -14.56
CA TRP A 247 5.51 -25.70 -14.26
C TRP A 247 5.08 -24.91 -13.02
N VAL A 248 3.79 -24.60 -13.00
CA VAL A 248 3.09 -24.11 -11.81
C VAL A 248 2.12 -25.18 -11.35
N ALA A 249 2.04 -25.46 -10.05
CA ALA A 249 1.04 -26.36 -9.50
C ALA A 249 0.31 -25.71 -8.32
N ARG A 250 -0.98 -26.02 -8.18
CA ARG A 250 -1.85 -25.54 -7.10
C ARG A 250 -2.28 -26.70 -6.22
N TRP A 251 -2.25 -26.51 -4.91
CA TRP A 251 -2.82 -27.49 -3.98
C TRP A 251 -4.35 -27.60 -4.17
N SER A 252 -4.89 -28.81 -4.12
CA SER A 252 -6.32 -29.06 -4.33
C SER A 252 -7.21 -28.44 -3.23
N GLY A 253 -6.63 -28.12 -2.07
CA GLY A 253 -7.37 -27.77 -0.85
C GLY A 253 -7.57 -28.96 0.09
N SER A 254 -7.17 -30.18 -0.29
CA SER A 254 -7.37 -31.39 0.51
C SER A 254 -6.25 -32.41 0.37
N GLY A 255 -5.88 -33.03 1.50
CA GLY A 255 -4.82 -34.02 1.54
C GLY A 255 -3.50 -33.48 0.99
N THR A 256 -2.87 -34.28 0.13
CA THR A 256 -1.54 -33.99 -0.46
C THR A 256 -1.59 -33.82 -1.98
N THR A 257 -2.77 -33.59 -2.55
CA THR A 257 -2.94 -33.50 -4.01
C THR A 257 -2.57 -32.12 -4.54
N TRP A 258 -1.67 -32.08 -5.51
CA TRP A 258 -1.29 -30.87 -6.24
C TRP A 258 -1.66 -31.01 -7.72
N ASN A 259 -2.52 -30.12 -8.20
CA ASN A 259 -2.92 -30.07 -9.59
C ASN A 259 -1.93 -29.21 -10.36
N SER A 260 -1.27 -29.80 -11.35
CA SER A 260 -0.42 -29.02 -12.25
C SER A 260 -1.29 -28.15 -13.14
N ILE A 261 -0.95 -26.88 -13.22
CA ILE A 261 -1.51 -25.94 -14.18
C ILE A 261 -0.65 -26.08 -15.44
N GLU A 262 -1.29 -26.18 -16.61
CA GLU A 262 -0.66 -26.47 -17.91
C GLU A 262 0.65 -25.69 -18.13
N GLN A 263 1.60 -26.27 -18.88
CA GLN A 263 2.98 -25.78 -19.06
C GLN A 263 3.10 -24.34 -19.59
N PRO A 264 3.44 -23.35 -18.76
CA PRO A 264 3.96 -22.07 -19.25
C PRO A 264 5.49 -22.19 -19.38
N LEU A 265 6.05 -21.84 -20.55
CA LEU A 265 7.49 -21.96 -20.81
C LEU A 265 8.33 -21.29 -19.71
N LEU A 266 9.14 -22.06 -18.95
CA LEU A 266 10.12 -21.56 -17.97
C LEU A 266 9.64 -20.37 -17.12
N SER A 267 8.67 -20.61 -16.23
CA SER A 267 8.14 -19.60 -15.29
C SER A 267 9.25 -18.90 -14.48
N LYS A 268 9.34 -17.57 -14.58
CA LYS A 268 10.27 -16.70 -13.83
C LYS A 268 9.63 -16.15 -12.56
N GLN A 269 8.35 -15.79 -12.59
CA GLN A 269 7.61 -15.27 -11.45
C GLN A 269 6.11 -15.50 -11.66
N ILE A 270 5.35 -15.73 -10.59
CA ILE A 270 3.89 -15.71 -10.63
C ILE A 270 3.33 -14.63 -9.71
N ALA A 271 2.17 -14.10 -10.08
CA ALA A 271 1.34 -13.23 -9.24
C ALA A 271 -0.12 -13.65 -9.44
N VAL A 272 -0.95 -13.54 -8.40
CA VAL A 272 -2.32 -14.06 -8.44
C VAL A 272 -3.25 -13.06 -7.77
N SER A 273 -4.37 -12.74 -8.43
CA SER A 273 -5.39 -11.84 -7.88
C SER A 273 -6.31 -12.51 -6.85
N ASP A 274 -7.12 -11.72 -6.16
CA ASP A 274 -8.11 -12.24 -5.20
C ASP A 274 -9.18 -13.11 -5.87
N LYS A 275 -9.52 -12.84 -7.14
CA LYS A 275 -10.36 -13.70 -8.01
C LYS A 275 -9.63 -14.91 -8.58
N LYS A 276 -8.37 -15.13 -8.21
CA LYS A 276 -7.55 -16.28 -8.64
C LYS A 276 -7.23 -16.21 -10.14
N THR A 277 -7.07 -15.02 -10.69
CA THR A 277 -6.46 -14.87 -12.01
C THR A 277 -4.95 -15.04 -11.83
N LEU A 278 -4.38 -16.04 -12.48
CA LEU A 278 -2.96 -16.39 -12.38
C LEU A 278 -2.17 -15.71 -13.50
N TRP A 279 -1.25 -14.85 -13.12
CA TRP A 279 -0.29 -14.20 -14.00
C TRP A 279 1.06 -14.87 -13.87
N ASN A 280 1.73 -15.05 -15.00
CA ASN A 280 3.04 -15.70 -15.04
C ASN A 280 3.96 -14.94 -15.98
N LEU A 281 5.04 -14.41 -15.41
CA LEU A 281 6.16 -13.84 -16.14
C LEU A 281 7.10 -14.99 -16.50
N LEU A 282 7.35 -15.17 -17.78
CA LEU A 282 8.26 -16.18 -18.29
C LEU A 282 9.69 -15.66 -18.29
N THR A 283 10.68 -16.55 -18.30
CA THR A 283 12.10 -16.17 -18.37
C THR A 283 12.48 -15.40 -19.65
N THR A 284 11.64 -15.48 -20.68
CA THR A 284 11.76 -14.70 -21.92
C THR A 284 11.30 -13.24 -21.78
N GLY A 285 10.61 -12.89 -20.69
CA GLY A 285 9.93 -11.61 -20.48
C GLY A 285 8.45 -11.61 -20.90
N GLU A 286 7.98 -12.64 -21.60
CA GLU A 286 6.57 -12.76 -21.96
C GLU A 286 5.69 -12.90 -20.70
N ILE A 287 4.54 -12.22 -20.69
CA ILE A 287 3.53 -12.33 -19.63
C ILE A 287 2.34 -13.10 -20.19
N VAL A 288 2.02 -14.21 -19.52
CA VAL A 288 0.85 -15.03 -19.82
C VAL A 288 -0.11 -15.06 -18.63
N ARG A 289 -1.38 -15.28 -18.90
CA ARG A 289 -2.44 -15.30 -17.89
C ARG A 289 -3.34 -16.52 -18.04
N SER A 290 -3.73 -17.12 -16.93
CA SER A 290 -4.74 -18.19 -16.89
C SER A 290 -5.85 -17.82 -15.92
N GLU A 291 -7.09 -18.01 -16.37
CA GLU A 291 -8.28 -17.73 -15.56
C GLU A 291 -8.70 -18.95 -14.75
N TRP A 292 -9.24 -18.70 -13.56
CA TRP A 292 -9.85 -19.74 -12.73
C TRP A 292 -10.99 -20.47 -13.50
N PRO A 293 -11.10 -21.82 -13.44
CA PRO A 293 -10.36 -22.78 -12.62
C PRO A 293 -9.11 -23.39 -13.30
N TYR A 294 -8.45 -22.64 -14.20
CA TYR A 294 -7.25 -23.01 -14.95
C TYR A 294 -7.44 -24.15 -15.96
N GLY A 295 -8.65 -24.31 -16.50
CA GLY A 295 -8.97 -25.32 -17.51
C GLY A 295 -8.87 -24.83 -18.96
N SER A 296 -8.74 -23.52 -19.17
CA SER A 296 -8.77 -22.89 -20.50
C SER A 296 -7.38 -22.62 -21.09
N GLY A 297 -6.32 -23.08 -20.44
CA GLY A 297 -4.94 -22.82 -20.81
C GLY A 297 -4.47 -21.40 -20.48
N TRP A 298 -3.45 -20.93 -21.21
CA TRP A 298 -2.80 -19.63 -21.01
C TRP A 298 -3.07 -18.70 -22.19
N ALA A 299 -3.47 -17.46 -21.89
CA ALA A 299 -3.53 -16.37 -22.85
C ALA A 299 -2.22 -15.57 -22.79
N ILE A 300 -1.66 -15.26 -23.94
CA ILE A 300 -0.53 -14.33 -24.06
C ILE A 300 -1.08 -12.91 -23.88
N ILE A 301 -0.56 -12.18 -22.89
CA ILE A 301 -1.03 -10.82 -22.57
C ILE A 301 -0.03 -9.77 -23.02
N ASP A 302 1.26 -10.06 -22.91
CA ASP A 302 2.32 -9.13 -23.35
C ASP A 302 3.57 -9.88 -23.81
N GLN A 303 4.01 -9.58 -25.03
CA GLN A 303 5.21 -10.17 -25.64
C GLN A 303 6.37 -9.18 -25.61
N ASN A 304 6.69 -8.68 -24.42
CA ASN A 304 7.79 -7.74 -24.23
C ASN A 304 8.96 -8.42 -23.48
N PRO A 305 10.12 -8.65 -24.13
CA PRO A 305 11.28 -9.24 -23.45
C PRO A 305 11.89 -8.33 -22.37
N GLU A 306 11.51 -7.06 -22.31
CA GLU A 306 11.98 -6.10 -21.31
C GLU A 306 11.25 -6.20 -19.97
N ASN A 307 10.21 -7.03 -19.84
CA ASN A 307 9.52 -7.22 -18.56
C ASN A 307 10.43 -7.95 -17.56
N THR A 308 10.62 -7.36 -16.38
CA THR A 308 11.56 -7.86 -15.38
C THR A 308 10.87 -8.38 -14.12
N ALA A 309 9.71 -7.85 -13.74
CA ALA A 309 8.91 -8.30 -12.60
C ALA A 309 7.42 -8.04 -12.81
N ILE A 310 6.58 -8.78 -12.09
CA ILE A 310 5.12 -8.60 -12.06
C ILE A 310 4.60 -8.59 -10.62
N THR A 311 3.48 -7.93 -10.37
CA THR A 311 2.76 -8.02 -9.09
C THR A 311 1.27 -7.74 -9.27
N VAL A 312 0.47 -8.12 -8.28
CA VAL A 312 -0.99 -7.92 -8.29
C VAL A 312 -1.42 -7.31 -6.96
N GLY A 313 -2.08 -6.16 -7.03
CA GLY A 313 -2.74 -5.50 -5.89
C GLY A 313 -4.25 -5.67 -5.98
N GLY A 314 -4.81 -6.60 -5.19
CA GLY A 314 -6.23 -6.99 -5.28
C GLY A 314 -6.52 -7.63 -6.63
N GLU A 315 -7.16 -6.88 -7.54
CA GLU A 315 -7.39 -7.27 -8.93
C GLU A 315 -6.52 -6.53 -9.95
N GLU A 316 -5.78 -5.51 -9.51
CA GLU A 316 -4.98 -4.67 -10.39
C GLU A 316 -3.64 -5.33 -10.70
N PHE A 317 -3.30 -5.41 -11.99
CA PHE A 317 -2.07 -6.01 -12.47
C PHE A 317 -1.02 -4.96 -12.83
N TYR A 318 0.19 -5.16 -12.32
CA TYR A 318 1.33 -4.27 -12.56
C TYR A 318 2.54 -5.05 -13.03
N LYS A 319 3.36 -4.41 -13.86
CA LYS A 319 4.64 -4.94 -14.32
C LYS A 319 5.74 -3.88 -14.23
N LEU A 320 6.96 -4.35 -13.99
CA LEU A 320 8.19 -3.59 -14.12
C LEU A 320 8.81 -3.96 -15.47
N GLN A 321 9.20 -2.96 -16.26
CA GLN A 321 9.81 -3.18 -17.56
C GLN A 321 10.94 -2.20 -17.85
N GLY A 322 11.80 -2.57 -18.80
CA GLY A 322 12.86 -1.71 -19.31
C GLY A 322 14.03 -1.55 -18.35
N SER A 323 15.17 -1.11 -18.89
CA SER A 323 16.38 -0.87 -18.10
C SER A 323 16.31 0.39 -17.23
N SER A 324 15.41 1.33 -17.56
CA SER A 324 15.18 2.54 -16.77
C SER A 324 14.32 2.30 -15.53
N GLY A 325 13.62 1.16 -15.43
CA GLY A 325 12.72 0.86 -14.31
C GLY A 325 11.35 1.52 -14.46
N GLN A 326 10.63 1.21 -15.52
CA GLN A 326 9.26 1.71 -15.75
C GLN A 326 8.24 0.82 -15.03
N VAL A 327 7.32 1.42 -14.27
CA VAL A 327 6.16 0.72 -13.73
C VAL A 327 4.95 0.97 -14.62
N VAL A 328 4.31 -0.11 -15.03
CA VAL A 328 3.17 -0.10 -15.95
C VAL A 328 2.02 -0.86 -15.32
N TRP A 329 0.85 -0.22 -15.32
CA TRP A 329 -0.42 -0.78 -14.88
C TRP A 329 -1.23 -1.24 -16.11
N LEU A 330 -1.90 -2.39 -16.01
CA LEU A 330 -2.91 -2.81 -16.97
C LEU A 330 -4.28 -2.31 -16.51
N ASP A 331 -4.76 -1.22 -17.11
CA ASP A 331 -6.12 -0.76 -16.88
C ASP A 331 -7.09 -1.76 -17.51
N MET A 332 -7.87 -2.44 -16.68
CA MET A 332 -8.83 -3.46 -17.11
C MET A 332 -10.21 -2.86 -17.48
N GLU A 333 -10.51 -1.63 -17.07
CA GLU A 333 -11.73 -0.91 -17.47
C GLU A 333 -11.60 -0.38 -18.90
N THR A 334 -10.45 0.19 -19.21
CA THR A 334 -10.04 0.53 -20.58
C THR A 334 -8.83 -0.32 -20.92
N PRO A 335 -8.97 -1.49 -21.59
CA PRO A 335 -7.95 -2.53 -21.70
C PRO A 335 -6.68 -2.04 -22.41
N MET A 336 -5.83 -1.32 -21.68
CA MET A 336 -4.65 -0.62 -22.18
C MET A 336 -3.58 -0.55 -21.10
N TRP A 337 -2.33 -0.59 -21.54
CA TRP A 337 -1.18 -0.35 -20.68
C TRP A 337 -1.07 1.14 -20.36
N ARG A 338 -0.98 1.47 -19.08
CA ARG A 338 -0.73 2.83 -18.58
C ARG A 338 0.58 2.85 -17.81
N MET A 339 1.52 3.65 -18.27
CA MET A 339 2.73 3.94 -17.51
C MET A 339 2.35 4.78 -16.29
N ILE A 340 2.81 4.37 -15.11
CA ILE A 340 2.55 5.04 -13.83
C ILE A 340 3.84 5.49 -13.13
N GLU A 341 5.00 5.02 -13.59
CA GLU A 341 6.34 5.50 -13.23
C GLU A 341 7.24 5.37 -14.47
N ASP A 342 7.99 6.40 -14.81
CA ASP A 342 8.78 6.50 -16.05
C ASP A 342 10.21 5.95 -15.91
N ALA A 343 10.78 6.01 -14.71
CA ALA A 343 12.09 5.45 -14.38
C ALA A 343 12.31 5.39 -12.86
N GLY A 344 13.31 4.61 -12.44
CA GLY A 344 13.86 4.63 -11.10
C GLY A 344 13.67 3.33 -10.34
N SER A 345 12.61 2.58 -10.62
CA SER A 345 12.31 1.34 -9.89
C SER A 345 13.24 0.19 -10.28
N SER A 346 13.69 -0.56 -9.28
CA SER A 346 14.39 -1.84 -9.45
C SER A 346 13.54 -3.04 -9.02
N ALA A 347 12.46 -2.82 -8.27
CA ALA A 347 11.50 -3.85 -7.90
C ALA A 347 10.12 -3.25 -7.63
N ILE A 348 9.08 -4.06 -7.84
CA ILE A 348 7.70 -3.75 -7.47
C ILE A 348 7.10 -4.90 -6.68
N TYR A 349 6.22 -4.58 -5.76
CA TYR A 349 5.46 -5.55 -4.98
C TYR A 349 4.14 -4.94 -4.53
N ALA A 350 3.16 -5.79 -4.26
CA ALA A 350 1.85 -5.38 -3.81
C ALA A 350 1.45 -6.16 -2.55
N SER A 351 0.62 -5.51 -1.73
CA SER A 351 -0.01 -6.15 -0.57
C SER A 351 -1.41 -5.60 -0.38
N GLY A 352 -2.41 -6.48 -0.39
CA GLY A 352 -3.80 -6.04 -0.52
C GLY A 352 -3.97 -5.24 -1.82
N GLN A 353 -4.52 -4.03 -1.72
CA GLN A 353 -4.72 -3.12 -2.87
C GLN A 353 -3.53 -2.20 -3.12
N TYR A 354 -2.56 -2.13 -2.21
CA TYR A 354 -1.46 -1.18 -2.31
C TYR A 354 -0.34 -1.70 -3.19
N LEU A 355 0.15 -0.85 -4.08
CA LEU A 355 1.36 -1.05 -4.88
C LEU A 355 2.53 -0.26 -4.28
N TYR A 356 3.69 -0.89 -4.27
CA TYR A 356 4.93 -0.28 -3.83
C TYR A 356 6.01 -0.41 -4.90
N SER A 357 6.84 0.63 -4.98
CA SER A 357 8.01 0.72 -5.85
C SER A 357 9.26 0.88 -5.00
N TYR A 358 10.27 0.03 -5.23
CA TYR A 358 11.60 0.15 -4.63
C TYR A 358 12.55 0.69 -5.68
N HIS A 359 13.15 1.84 -5.40
CA HIS A 359 14.01 2.55 -6.34
C HIS A 359 15.48 2.13 -6.22
N ASN A 360 16.25 2.36 -7.28
CA ASN A 360 17.68 2.04 -7.33
C ASN A 360 18.52 2.79 -6.27
N ASP A 361 18.05 3.94 -5.78
CA ASP A 361 18.67 4.69 -4.68
C ASP A 361 18.34 4.10 -3.29
N GLY A 362 17.48 3.08 -3.25
CA GLY A 362 17.00 2.38 -2.07
C GLY A 362 15.79 3.02 -1.38
N SER A 363 15.26 4.11 -1.93
CA SER A 363 14.00 4.69 -1.47
C SER A 363 12.81 3.79 -1.82
N ILE A 364 11.75 3.89 -1.02
CA ILE A 364 10.52 3.13 -1.20
C ILE A 364 9.36 4.08 -1.31
N TRP A 365 8.45 3.75 -2.21
CA TRP A 365 7.32 4.58 -2.56
C TRP A 365 6.04 3.75 -2.59
N ARG A 366 4.93 4.35 -2.16
CA ARG A 366 3.58 3.79 -2.28
C ARG A 366 2.83 4.54 -3.37
N TYR A 367 2.21 3.79 -4.28
CA TYR A 367 1.40 4.36 -5.35
C TYR A 367 0.14 5.00 -4.76
N THR A 368 -0.25 6.18 -5.26
CA THR A 368 -1.41 6.93 -4.76
C THR A 368 -2.69 6.68 -5.58
N ASP A 369 -2.71 5.63 -6.39
CA ASP A 369 -3.75 5.36 -7.41
C ASP A 369 -3.83 6.40 -8.54
N THR A 370 -2.85 7.30 -8.61
CA THR A 370 -2.75 8.32 -9.65
C THR A 370 -1.45 8.17 -10.44
N PRO A 371 -1.50 8.04 -11.78
CA PRO A 371 -0.30 7.89 -12.59
C PRO A 371 0.73 8.99 -12.30
N PHE A 372 1.98 8.58 -12.10
CA PHE A 372 3.13 9.44 -11.79
C PHE A 372 3.09 10.14 -10.42
N VAL A 373 2.11 9.82 -9.57
CA VAL A 373 2.06 10.32 -8.20
C VAL A 373 2.36 9.17 -7.24
N TRP A 374 3.39 9.40 -6.42
CA TRP A 374 3.90 8.42 -5.47
C TRP A 374 4.21 9.11 -4.16
N GLU A 375 3.95 8.40 -3.06
CA GLU A 375 4.23 8.84 -1.71
C GLU A 375 5.52 8.16 -1.22
N GLN A 376 6.56 8.95 -0.93
CA GLN A 376 7.83 8.40 -0.46
C GLN A 376 7.70 7.86 0.97
N LEU A 377 7.74 6.54 1.15
CA LEU A 377 7.67 5.85 2.44
C LEU A 377 9.00 5.76 3.17
N ASP A 378 10.11 5.71 2.45
CA ASP A 378 11.45 5.75 3.04
C ASP A 378 12.43 6.28 2.00
N ASN A 379 13.50 6.96 2.44
CA ASN A 379 14.55 7.47 1.57
C ASN A 379 15.95 6.98 1.97
N THR A 380 16.03 5.99 2.85
CA THR A 380 17.26 5.40 3.34
C THR A 380 17.61 4.17 2.52
N SER A 381 18.86 4.07 2.10
CA SER A 381 19.31 3.03 1.16
C SER A 381 19.51 1.64 1.80
N ASN A 382 19.00 1.44 3.02
CA ASN A 382 19.21 0.23 3.83
C ASN A 382 18.00 -0.72 3.82
N SER A 383 16.92 -0.39 3.12
CA SER A 383 15.75 -1.25 3.07
C SER A 383 15.97 -2.51 2.24
N ALA A 384 15.44 -3.64 2.71
CA ALA A 384 15.47 -4.93 2.03
C ALA A 384 14.11 -5.34 1.47
N SER A 385 13.02 -5.02 2.15
CA SER A 385 11.65 -5.26 1.66
C SER A 385 10.63 -4.45 2.45
N VAL A 386 9.51 -4.11 1.82
CA VAL A 386 8.33 -3.57 2.51
C VAL A 386 7.13 -4.45 2.27
N ILE A 387 6.25 -4.52 3.27
CA ILE A 387 4.96 -5.19 3.16
C ILE A 387 3.90 -4.36 3.88
N GLY A 388 2.70 -4.32 3.31
CA GLY A 388 1.55 -3.66 3.92
C GLY A 388 0.45 -4.64 4.31
N ASP A 389 -0.57 -4.18 5.01
CA ASP A 389 -1.84 -4.91 5.17
C ASP A 389 -2.99 -4.23 4.42
N SER A 390 -4.15 -4.88 4.38
CA SER A 390 -5.35 -4.32 3.75
C SER A 390 -5.92 -3.06 4.43
N ARG A 391 -5.33 -2.64 5.57
CA ARG A 391 -5.74 -1.47 6.35
C ARG A 391 -4.76 -0.31 6.23
N GLY A 392 -3.72 -0.46 5.41
CA GLY A 392 -2.71 0.56 5.17
C GLY A 392 -1.59 0.60 6.23
N ASN A 393 -1.51 -0.36 7.16
CA ASN A 393 -0.31 -0.52 7.97
C ASN A 393 0.84 -0.97 7.08
N VAL A 394 2.04 -0.48 7.37
CA VAL A 394 3.25 -0.79 6.59
C VAL A 394 4.37 -1.22 7.53
N TRP A 395 5.06 -2.28 7.13
CA TRP A 395 6.28 -2.75 7.77
C TRP A 395 7.42 -2.79 6.77
N GLU A 396 8.60 -2.49 7.28
CA GLU A 396 9.83 -2.53 6.54
C GLU A 396 10.80 -3.50 7.20
N MET A 397 11.46 -4.32 6.38
CA MET A 397 12.61 -5.10 6.79
C MET A 397 13.86 -4.43 6.24
N LEU A 398 14.80 -4.09 7.12
CA LEU A 398 16.09 -3.54 6.72
C LEU A 398 17.06 -4.65 6.31
N LYS A 399 18.09 -4.30 5.54
CA LYS A 399 19.23 -5.18 5.19
C LYS A 399 19.99 -5.67 6.43
N SER A 400 19.88 -4.97 7.56
CA SER A 400 20.43 -5.42 8.84
C SER A 400 19.64 -6.56 9.48
N GLY A 401 18.40 -6.82 9.03
CA GLY A 401 17.45 -7.75 9.64
C GLY A 401 16.45 -7.09 10.60
N ASP A 402 16.63 -5.82 10.96
CA ASP A 402 15.68 -5.08 11.78
C ASP A 402 14.33 -4.97 11.07
N ILE A 403 13.23 -5.04 11.84
CA ILE A 403 11.88 -4.82 11.34
C ILE A 403 11.33 -3.54 11.94
N LEU A 404 10.85 -2.65 11.08
CA LEU A 404 10.24 -1.38 11.41
C LEU A 404 8.73 -1.41 11.10
N GLN A 405 7.95 -0.66 11.86
CA GLN A 405 6.53 -0.38 11.60
C GLN A 405 6.35 1.12 11.36
N LEU A 406 5.64 1.48 10.30
CA LEU A 406 5.26 2.87 10.00
C LEU A 406 4.26 3.35 11.04
N ILE A 407 4.50 4.52 11.64
CA ILE A 407 3.67 5.07 12.71
C ILE A 407 3.28 6.55 12.51
N SER A 408 3.86 7.21 11.52
CA SER A 408 3.62 8.62 11.20
C SER A 408 2.51 8.82 10.20
#